data_AF-A0A5X6ESJ9-F1
#
_entry.id   AF-A0A5X6ESJ9-F1
#
_cell.length_a   1.000
_cell.length_b   1.000
_cell.length_c   1.000
_cell.angle_alpha   90.00
_cell.angle_beta   90.00
_cell.angle_gamma   90.00
#
_symmetry.space_group_name_H-M   'P 1'
#
loop_
_entity.id
_entity.type
_entity.pdbx_description
1 polymer ?
#
loop_
_entity_poly.entity_id
_entity_poly.type
_entity_poly.pdbx_seq_one_letter_code
_entity_poly.pdbx_strand_id
1 'polypeptide(L)'
;MNQPGSQIVVGVNASVKQSNHLRGLWEKVEQYERSNEKAVIKVNLLYHEYEQVVMTHDRRMGDTRCQWVSHLMSFLDSKEIKRKDRQLLFEYVDGQLMQMQDFPFLYDPDMLRS
;
A
#
# COMPACT_ATOMS: atom_id res chain seq x y z
N MET A 1 31.96 68.65 -21.50
CA MET A 1 30.55 68.19 -21.63
C MET A 1 30.52 66.73 -21.20
N ASN A 2 29.94 66.47 -20.03
CA ASN A 2 29.85 65.13 -19.43
C ASN A 2 28.56 64.44 -19.87
N GLN A 3 28.64 63.18 -20.28
CA GLN A 3 27.63 62.18 -19.97
C GLN A 3 28.33 60.84 -19.66
N PRO A 4 28.20 60.29 -18.45
CA PRO A 4 28.64 58.93 -18.16
C PRO A 4 27.58 57.95 -18.66
N GLY A 5 27.99 57.00 -19.48
CA GLY A 5 27.17 55.89 -19.96
C GLY A 5 26.62 55.09 -18.79
N SER A 6 25.31 55.20 -18.58
CA SER A 6 24.56 54.39 -17.62
C SER A 6 23.84 53.27 -18.36
N GLN A 7 23.69 52.13 -17.68
CA GLN A 7 22.78 51.01 -17.99
C GLN A 7 23.25 49.88 -18.91
N ILE A 8 24.17 49.00 -18.47
CA ILE A 8 24.12 47.55 -18.83
C ILE A 8 24.45 46.62 -17.63
N VAL A 9 24.50 47.11 -16.38
CA VAL A 9 24.90 46.27 -15.23
C VAL A 9 23.70 45.53 -14.60
N VAL A 10 22.47 46.02 -14.78
CA VAL A 10 21.27 45.47 -14.14
C VAL A 10 20.75 44.19 -14.84
N GLY A 11 20.80 44.14 -16.18
CA GLY A 11 20.31 43.00 -16.97
C GLY A 11 21.16 41.73 -16.80
N VAL A 12 22.49 41.87 -16.70
CA VAL A 12 23.41 40.75 -16.51
C VAL A 12 23.24 40.13 -15.11
N ASN A 13 23.11 40.97 -14.08
CA ASN A 13 22.93 40.50 -12.69
C ASN A 13 21.59 39.80 -12.47
N ALA A 14 20.51 40.27 -13.12
CA ALA A 14 19.21 39.59 -13.08
C ALA A 14 19.24 38.24 -13.81
N SER A 15 19.88 38.19 -14.99
CA SER A 15 20.06 36.95 -15.76
C SER A 15 20.91 35.91 -15.02
N VAL A 16 22.00 36.33 -14.36
CA VAL A 16 22.85 35.45 -13.54
C VAL A 16 22.11 34.92 -12.31
N LYS A 17 21.30 35.76 -11.63
CA LYS A 17 20.46 35.32 -10.50
C LYS A 17 19.42 34.28 -10.94
N GLN A 18 18.78 34.48 -12.08
CA GLN A 18 17.82 33.53 -12.63
C GLN A 18 18.49 32.22 -13.04
N SER A 19 19.65 32.28 -13.69
CA SER A 19 20.45 31.10 -14.05
C SER A 19 20.89 30.30 -12.81
N ASN A 20 21.37 30.98 -11.76
CA ASN A 20 21.72 30.33 -10.49
C ASN A 20 20.51 29.71 -9.79
N HIS A 21 19.34 30.36 -9.86
CA HIS A 21 18.10 29.81 -9.31
C HIS A 21 17.67 28.54 -10.07
N LEU A 22 17.69 28.58 -11.40
CA LEU A 22 17.37 27.41 -12.23
C LEU A 22 18.35 26.26 -12.00
N ARG A 23 19.65 26.55 -11.86
CA ARG A 23 20.65 25.53 -11.50
C ARG A 23 20.35 24.89 -10.15
N GLY A 24 20.02 25.69 -9.14
CA GLY A 24 19.65 25.16 -7.81
C GLY A 24 18.34 24.35 -7.82
N LEU A 25 17.39 24.68 -8.71
CA LEU A 25 16.19 23.86 -8.91
C LEU A 25 16.54 22.54 -9.61
N TRP A 26 17.42 22.58 -10.61
CA TRP A 26 17.86 21.38 -11.33
C TRP A 26 18.60 20.40 -10.41
N GLU A 27 19.52 20.89 -9.59
CA GLU A 27 20.22 20.08 -8.58
C GLU A 27 19.24 19.39 -7.60
N LYS A 28 18.14 20.06 -7.24
CA LYS A 28 17.08 19.47 -6.40
C LYS A 28 16.31 18.39 -7.13
N VAL A 29 15.98 18.58 -8.41
CA VAL A 29 15.30 17.56 -9.22
C VAL A 29 16.16 16.30 -9.28
N GLU A 30 17.43 16.42 -9.66
CA GLU A 30 18.35 15.28 -9.71
C GLU A 30 18.48 14.57 -8.35
N GLN A 31 18.48 15.34 -7.26
CA GLN A 31 18.52 14.77 -5.92
C GLN A 31 17.25 13.98 -5.56
N TYR A 32 16.08 14.48 -5.94
CA TYR A 32 14.82 13.78 -5.72
C TYR A 32 14.68 12.55 -6.61
N GLU A 33 15.14 12.61 -7.86
CA GLU A 33 15.18 11.44 -8.74
C GLU A 33 16.02 10.32 -8.14
N ARG A 34 17.26 10.61 -7.72
CA ARG A 34 18.12 9.64 -7.02
C ARG A 34 17.49 9.10 -5.74
N SER A 35 16.75 9.92 -5.01
CA SER A 35 16.08 9.50 -3.78
C SER A 35 14.89 8.59 -4.08
N ASN A 36 14.15 8.88 -5.14
CA ASN A 36 13.02 8.07 -5.60
C ASN A 36 13.49 6.69 -6.10
N GLU A 37 14.58 6.64 -6.87
CA GLU A 37 15.20 5.38 -7.31
C GLU A 37 15.55 4.48 -6.10
N LYS A 38 16.19 5.06 -5.07
CA LYS A 38 16.51 4.33 -3.84
C LYS A 38 15.26 3.86 -3.10
N ALA A 39 14.21 4.68 -3.07
CA ALA A 39 12.95 4.32 -2.44
C ALA A 39 12.30 3.11 -3.15
N VAL A 40 12.27 3.12 -4.48
CA VAL A 40 11.77 1.99 -5.30
C VAL A 40 12.54 0.71 -5.00
N ILE A 41 13.89 0.77 -4.96
CA ILE A 41 14.72 -0.38 -4.61
C ILE A 41 14.38 -0.91 -3.22
N LYS A 42 14.22 -0.01 -2.24
CA LYS A 42 13.91 -0.40 -0.86
C LYS A 42 12.54 -1.06 -0.74
N VAL A 43 11.53 -0.55 -1.45
CA VAL A 43 10.19 -1.17 -1.51
C VAL A 43 10.28 -2.56 -2.10
N ASN A 44 10.98 -2.74 -3.22
CA ASN A 44 11.13 -4.04 -3.86
C ASN A 44 11.84 -5.05 -2.96
N LEU A 45 12.89 -4.63 -2.25
CA LEU A 45 13.58 -5.50 -1.29
C LEU A 45 12.65 -5.94 -0.15
N LEU A 46 11.87 -5.01 0.41
CA LEU A 46 10.91 -5.32 1.47
C LEU A 46 9.85 -6.31 1.01
N TYR A 47 9.31 -6.15 -0.21
CA TYR A 47 8.37 -7.13 -0.77
C TYR A 47 9.01 -8.49 -0.95
N HIS A 48 10.24 -8.54 -1.46
CA HIS A 48 10.96 -9.80 -1.62
C HIS A 48 11.18 -10.50 -0.27
N GLU A 49 11.61 -9.77 0.76
CA GLU A 49 11.78 -10.31 2.12
C GLU A 49 10.45 -10.78 2.72
N TYR A 50 9.38 -10.03 2.50
CA TYR A 50 8.03 -10.41 2.91
C TYR A 50 7.58 -11.71 2.23
N GLU A 51 7.76 -11.86 0.92
CA GLU A 51 7.40 -13.08 0.18
C GLU A 51 8.17 -14.30 0.70
N GLN A 52 9.47 -14.14 0.99
CA GLN A 52 10.31 -15.24 1.45
C GLN A 52 9.98 -15.68 2.87
N VAL A 53 9.71 -14.73 3.77
CA VAL A 53 9.61 -15.03 5.21
C VAL A 53 8.16 -15.07 5.69
N VAL A 54 7.34 -14.10 5.28
CA VAL A 54 6.05 -13.82 5.90
C VAL A 54 4.89 -14.42 5.11
N MET A 55 4.95 -14.42 3.78
CA MET A 55 3.83 -14.81 2.91
C MET A 55 3.32 -16.24 3.17
N THR A 56 4.20 -17.19 3.49
CA THR A 56 3.78 -18.55 3.84
C THR A 56 2.99 -18.58 5.15
N HIS A 57 3.38 -17.78 6.13
CA HIS A 57 2.67 -17.68 7.41
C HIS A 57 1.33 -16.97 7.25
N ASP A 58 1.29 -15.88 6.49
CA ASP A 58 0.06 -15.15 6.21
C ASP A 58 -0.95 -16.01 5.46
N ARG A 59 -0.51 -16.76 4.44
CA ARG A 59 -1.36 -17.73 3.75
C ARG A 59 -1.88 -18.81 4.70
N ARG A 60 -1.01 -19.40 5.53
CA ARG A 60 -1.44 -20.41 6.51
C ARG A 60 -2.45 -19.85 7.51
N MET A 61 -2.27 -18.60 7.94
CA MET A 61 -3.22 -17.92 8.82
C MET A 61 -4.58 -17.76 8.14
N GLY A 62 -4.58 -17.34 6.87
CA GLY A 62 -5.79 -17.25 6.07
C GLY A 62 -6.48 -18.60 5.86
N ASP A 63 -5.72 -19.64 5.51
CA ASP A 63 -6.26 -21.00 5.34
C ASP A 63 -6.90 -21.51 6.64
N THR A 64 -6.26 -21.26 7.78
CA THR A 64 -6.79 -21.62 9.10
C THR A 64 -8.09 -20.88 9.38
N ARG A 65 -8.17 -19.60 8.99
CA ARG A 65 -9.41 -18.81 9.10
C ARG A 65 -10.50 -19.36 8.20
N CYS A 66 -10.20 -19.75 6.95
CA CYS A 66 -11.16 -20.39 6.05
C CYS A 66 -11.75 -21.65 6.70
N GLN A 67 -10.90 -22.55 7.20
CA GLN A 67 -11.33 -23.78 7.86
C GLN A 67 -12.24 -23.50 9.06
N TRP A 68 -11.90 -22.48 9.85
CA TRP A 68 -12.71 -22.08 10.98
C TRP A 68 -14.09 -21.53 10.56
N VAL A 69 -14.14 -20.68 9.54
CA VAL A 69 -15.40 -20.15 9.00
C VAL A 69 -16.24 -21.27 8.38
N SER A 70 -15.65 -22.21 7.65
CA SER A 70 -16.34 -23.40 7.13
C SER A 70 -16.92 -24.26 8.25
N HIS A 71 -16.14 -24.47 9.32
CA HIS A 71 -16.63 -25.18 10.49
C HIS A 71 -17.81 -24.44 11.15
N LEU A 72 -17.75 -23.11 11.28
CA LEU A 72 -18.86 -22.32 11.79
C LEU A 72 -20.10 -22.41 10.90
N MET A 73 -19.92 -22.36 9.58
CA MET A 73 -21.01 -22.52 8.61
C MET A 73 -21.72 -23.86 8.77
N SER A 74 -20.98 -24.95 9.05
CA SER A 74 -21.57 -26.29 9.25
C SER A 74 -22.62 -26.34 10.38
N PHE A 75 -22.53 -25.43 11.36
CA PHE A 75 -23.48 -25.34 12.45
C PHE A 75 -24.77 -24.60 12.08
N LEU A 76 -24.80 -23.82 11.00
CA LEU A 76 -25.99 -23.06 10.59
C LEU A 76 -27.19 -23.96 10.27
N ASP A 77 -26.93 -25.19 9.81
CA ASP A 77 -27.95 -26.19 9.52
C ASP A 77 -28.28 -27.08 10.74
N SER A 78 -27.50 -26.99 11.82
CA SER A 78 -27.68 -27.81 13.01
C SER A 78 -29.03 -27.58 13.68
N LYS A 79 -29.77 -28.65 13.96
CA LYS A 79 -31.06 -28.58 14.67
C LYS A 79 -30.90 -28.32 16.17
N GLU A 80 -29.70 -28.53 16.70
CA GLU A 80 -29.36 -28.35 18.12
C GLU A 80 -29.23 -26.87 18.52
N ILE A 81 -29.07 -25.98 17.53
CA ILE A 81 -28.86 -24.55 17.75
C ILE A 81 -30.19 -23.80 17.71
N LYS A 82 -30.47 -23.07 18.80
CA LYS A 82 -31.66 -22.22 18.93
C LYS A 82 -31.65 -21.14 17.85
N ARG A 83 -32.84 -20.75 17.39
CA ARG A 83 -33.01 -19.76 16.31
C ARG A 83 -32.24 -18.45 16.56
N LYS A 84 -32.24 -17.94 17.79
CA LYS A 84 -31.52 -16.71 18.16
C LYS A 84 -30.01 -16.88 17.99
N ASP A 85 -29.46 -17.99 18.47
CA ASP A 85 -28.02 -18.26 18.41
C ASP A 85 -27.58 -18.52 16.95
N ARG A 86 -28.44 -19.17 16.16
CA ARG A 86 -28.23 -19.36 14.71
C ARG A 86 -28.18 -18.03 13.96
N GLN A 87 -29.07 -17.09 14.30
CA GLN A 87 -29.07 -15.76 13.68
C GLN A 87 -27.78 -15.00 13.99
N LEU A 88 -27.33 -15.03 15.26
CA LEU A 88 -26.05 -14.43 15.66
C LEU A 88 -24.86 -15.07 14.95
N LEU A 89 -24.86 -16.40 14.82
CA LEU A 89 -23.83 -17.12 14.09
C LEU A 89 -23.82 -16.74 12.60
N PHE A 90 -24.99 -16.61 11.98
CA PHE A 90 -25.12 -16.19 10.59
C PHE A 90 -24.55 -14.78 10.37
N GLU A 91 -24.94 -13.81 11.20
CA GLU A 91 -24.42 -12.44 11.15
C GLU A 91 -22.89 -12.40 11.35
N TYR A 92 -22.37 -13.22 12.26
CA TYR A 92 -20.94 -13.33 12.47
C TYR A 92 -20.20 -13.88 11.23
N VAL A 93 -20.69 -15.00 10.68
CA VAL A 93 -20.11 -15.64 9.48
C VAL A 93 -20.17 -14.68 8.30
N ASP A 94 -21.29 -14.01 8.08
CA ASP A 94 -21.46 -13.03 7.00
C ASP A 94 -20.41 -11.90 7.12
N GLY A 95 -20.21 -11.37 8.33
CA GLY A 95 -19.16 -10.40 8.60
C GLY A 95 -17.74 -10.92 8.35
N GLN A 96 -17.46 -12.20 8.64
CA GLN A 96 -16.17 -12.82 8.30
C GLN A 96 -15.97 -12.92 6.79
N LEU A 97 -17.00 -13.34 6.04
CA LEU A 97 -16.95 -13.49 4.59
C LEU A 97 -16.74 -12.15 3.88
N MET A 98 -17.41 -11.08 4.33
CA MET A 98 -17.18 -9.73 3.81
C MET A 98 -15.72 -9.28 3.99
N GLN A 99 -15.13 -9.50 5.18
CA GLN A 99 -13.73 -9.17 5.42
C GLN A 99 -12.76 -9.99 4.55
N MET A 100 -13.11 -11.24 4.23
CA MET A 100 -12.31 -12.07 3.35
C MET A 100 -12.38 -11.62 1.89
N GLN A 101 -13.53 -11.08 1.46
CA GLN A 101 -13.72 -10.51 0.12
C GLN A 101 -12.84 -9.27 -0.11
N ASP A 102 -12.64 -8.44 0.91
CA ASP A 102 -11.82 -7.23 0.80
C ASP A 102 -10.31 -7.54 0.70
N PHE A 103 -9.86 -8.72 1.14
CA PHE A 103 -8.46 -9.13 1.15
C PHE A 103 -8.24 -10.55 0.61
N PRO A 104 -8.59 -10.82 -0.66
CA PRO A 104 -8.71 -12.19 -1.18
C PRO A 104 -7.37 -12.91 -1.32
N PHE A 105 -6.26 -12.18 -1.42
CA PHE A 105 -4.92 -12.77 -1.63
C PHE A 105 -4.37 -13.49 -0.39
N LEU A 106 -5.00 -13.32 0.78
CA LEU A 106 -4.59 -13.98 2.02
C LEU A 106 -5.27 -15.34 2.21
N TYR A 107 -6.31 -15.67 1.45
CA TYR A 107 -7.20 -16.80 1.72
C TYR A 107 -7.29 -17.75 0.53
N ASP A 108 -7.35 -19.06 0.78
CA ASP A 108 -7.74 -20.05 -0.23
C ASP A 108 -9.27 -20.13 -0.35
N PRO A 109 -9.88 -19.75 -1.51
CA PRO A 109 -11.32 -19.82 -1.72
C PRO A 109 -11.89 -21.25 -1.71
N ASP A 110 -11.09 -22.26 -2.07
CA ASP A 110 -11.57 -23.64 -2.15
C ASP A 110 -11.83 -24.24 -0.77
N MET A 111 -11.15 -23.73 0.27
CA MET A 111 -11.36 -24.12 1.67
C MET A 111 -12.74 -23.70 2.23
N LEU A 112 -13.46 -22.79 1.57
CA LEU A 112 -14.82 -22.38 1.96
C LEU A 112 -15.91 -23.29 1.39
N ARG A 113 -15.58 -24.18 0.46
CA ARG A 113 -16.53 -25.02 -0.27
C ARG A 113 -16.58 -26.47 0.22
N SER A 114 -15.70 -26.83 1.15
CA SER A 114 -15.58 -28.17 1.77
C SER A 114 -16.46 -28.31 3.00
#